data_AF-A0AB35K8X0-F1
#
_entry.id   AF-A0AB35K8X0-F1
#
_cell.length_a   1.000
_cell.length_b   1.000
_cell.length_c   1.000
_cell.angle_alpha   90.00
_cell.angle_beta   90.00
_cell.angle_gamma   90.00
#
_symmetry.space_group_name_H-M   'P 1'
#
loop_
_entity.id
_entity.type
_entity.pdbx_description
1 polymer ?
#
loop_
_entity_poly.entity_id
_entity_poly.type
_entity_poly.pdbx_seq_one_letter_code
_entity_poly.pdbx_strand_id
1 'polypeptide(L)'
;WQDRRRPSRQVRALAQAHIEELDEKLKELQSMKATLEHLVHCCHGDDRPDCPIIDSLAQERREQEKSPAVSETGRRRRALLLLPSFLR
;
A
#
# COMPACT_ATOMS: atom_id res chain seq x y z
N TRP A 1 -19.25 -13.66 -15.56
CA TRP A 1 -20.31 -12.84 -14.92
C TRP A 1 -21.74 -13.39 -15.11
N GLN A 2 -21.95 -14.53 -15.79
CA GLN A 2 -23.29 -15.06 -16.13
C GLN A 2 -23.74 -16.26 -15.28
N ASP A 3 -23.28 -16.38 -14.04
CA ASP A 3 -23.67 -17.50 -13.18
C ASP A 3 -24.80 -17.09 -12.24
N ARG A 4 -26.05 -17.27 -12.69
CA ARG A 4 -27.28 -16.87 -11.97
C ARG A 4 -27.61 -17.78 -10.78
N ARG A 5 -26.82 -18.84 -10.54
CA ARG A 5 -27.00 -19.79 -9.44
C ARG A 5 -26.03 -19.57 -8.27
N ARG A 6 -25.15 -18.57 -8.33
CA ARG A 6 -24.30 -18.25 -7.17
C ARG A 6 -25.19 -17.81 -6.00
N PRO A 7 -25.09 -18.47 -4.83
CA PRO A 7 -25.86 -18.05 -3.67
C PRO A 7 -25.44 -16.63 -3.29
N SER A 8 -26.41 -15.71 -3.23
CA SER A 8 -26.19 -14.29 -2.91
C SER A 8 -25.44 -14.10 -1.58
N ARG A 9 -25.58 -15.04 -0.64
CA ARG A 9 -24.77 -15.15 0.58
C ARG A 9 -23.26 -15.06 0.30
N GLN A 10 -22.75 -15.83 -0.66
CA GLN A 10 -21.32 -15.89 -0.94
C GLN A 10 -20.82 -14.61 -1.59
N VAL A 11 -21.63 -14.01 -2.47
CA VAL A 11 -21.33 -12.72 -3.08
C VAL A 11 -21.32 -11.61 -2.04
N ARG A 12 -22.30 -11.61 -1.11
CA ARG A 12 -22.33 -10.67 0.02
C ARG A 12 -21.10 -10.80 0.91
N ALA A 13 -20.68 -12.03 1.22
CA ALA A 13 -19.48 -12.25 2.03
C ALA A 13 -18.21 -11.70 1.35
N LEU A 14 -18.07 -11.92 0.04
CA LEU A 14 -16.95 -11.38 -0.74
C LEU A 14 -16.97 -9.85 -0.78
N ALA A 15 -18.14 -9.24 -1.02
CA ALA A 15 -18.28 -7.79 -1.00
C ALA A 15 -17.94 -7.20 0.38
N GLN A 16 -18.36 -7.86 1.46
CA GLN A 16 -18.04 -7.44 2.82
C GLN A 16 -16.54 -7.48 3.10
N ALA A 17 -15.85 -8.56 2.69
CA ALA A 17 -14.40 -8.66 2.84
C ALA A 17 -13.66 -7.54 2.08
N HIS A 18 -14.14 -7.17 0.88
CA HIS A 18 -13.56 -6.04 0.15
C HIS A 18 -13.81 -4.68 0.82
N ILE A 19 -14.96 -4.51 1.47
CA ILE A 19 -15.23 -3.30 2.27
C ILE A 19 -14.26 -3.21 3.43
N GLU A 20 -14.03 -4.31 4.14
CA GLU A 20 -13.06 -4.36 5.26
C GLU A 20 -11.65 -4.01 4.79
N GLU A 21 -11.21 -4.55 3.65
CA GLU A 21 -9.90 -4.23 3.05
C GLU A 21 -9.78 -2.73 2.65
N LEU A 22 -10.87 -2.14 2.17
CA LEU A 22 -10.92 -0.70 1.87
C LEU A 22 -10.88 0.15 3.14
N ASP A 23 -11.57 -0.27 4.21
CA ASP A 23 -11.57 0.42 5.49
C ASP A 23 -10.18 0.40 6.15
N GLU A 24 -9.44 -0.69 6.00
CA GLU A 24 -8.04 -0.78 6.45
C GLU A 24 -7.15 0.22 5.70
N LYS A 25 -7.22 0.25 4.36
CA LYS A 25 -6.47 1.22 3.55
C LYS A 25 -6.86 2.66 3.87
N LEU A 26 -8.14 2.91 4.14
CA LEU A 26 -8.63 4.24 4.55
C LEU A 26 -7.96 4.67 5.85
N LYS A 27 -7.84 3.78 6.85
CA LYS A 27 -7.16 4.09 8.12
C LYS A 27 -5.69 4.43 7.91
N GLU A 28 -4.98 3.68 7.08
CA GLU A 28 -3.59 3.96 6.75
C GLU A 28 -3.44 5.35 6.10
N LEU A 29 -4.26 5.64 5.09
CA LEU A 29 -4.26 6.93 4.41
C LEU A 29 -4.63 8.09 5.34
N GLN A 30 -5.59 7.88 6.25
CA GLN A 30 -5.95 8.85 7.28
C GLN A 30 -4.78 9.13 8.23
N SER A 31 -4.03 8.09 8.62
CA SER A 31 -2.84 8.26 9.46
C SER A 31 -1.77 9.08 8.74
N MET A 32 -1.47 8.76 7.48
CA MET A 32 -0.51 9.52 6.67
C MET A 32 -0.94 10.99 6.52
N LYS A 33 -2.24 11.21 6.27
CA LYS A 33 -2.81 12.55 6.18
C LYS A 33 -2.64 13.33 7.49
N ALA A 34 -2.90 12.71 8.64
CA ALA A 34 -2.77 13.36 9.94
C ALA A 34 -1.32 13.83 10.21
N THR A 35 -0.33 13.04 9.81
CA THR A 35 1.08 13.44 9.86
C THR A 35 1.34 14.68 9.00
N LEU A 36 0.87 14.69 7.75
CA LEU A 36 1.03 15.84 6.86
C LEU A 36 0.30 17.09 7.39
N GLU A 37 -0.91 16.93 7.93
CA GLU A 37 -1.66 18.03 8.55
C GLU A 37 -0.89 18.65 9.72
N HIS A 38 -0.26 17.82 10.56
CA HIS A 38 0.60 18.31 11.63
C HIS A 38 1.79 19.12 11.10
N LEU A 39 2.49 18.62 10.08
CA LEU A 39 3.63 19.32 9.48
C LEU A 39 3.21 20.65 8.83
N VAL A 40 2.05 20.67 8.17
CA VAL A 40 1.49 21.90 7.59
C VAL A 40 1.14 22.89 8.70
N HIS A 41 0.55 22.45 9.81
CA HIS A 41 0.24 23.33 10.93
C HIS A 41 1.49 23.95 11.57
N CYS A 42 2.59 23.21 11.62
CA CYS A 42 3.88 23.70 12.11
C CYS A 42 4.64 24.56 11.10
N CYS A 43 4.22 24.59 9.84
CA CYS A 43 4.89 25.34 8.78
C CYS A 43 4.40 26.79 8.75
N HIS A 44 5.34 27.75 8.76
CA HIS A 44 5.01 29.18 8.67
C HIS A 44 4.55 29.61 7.27
N GLY A 45 4.94 28.87 6.22
CA GLY A 45 4.52 29.12 4.85
C GLY A 45 5.09 30.39 4.21
N ASP A 46 6.25 30.87 4.68
CA ASP A 46 6.97 32.03 4.14
C ASP A 46 8.30 31.63 3.47
N ASP A 47 9.08 32.60 3.03
CA ASP A 47 10.35 32.39 2.30
C ASP A 47 11.53 31.97 3.21
N ARG A 48 11.27 31.54 4.45
CA ARG A 48 12.33 31.11 5.38
C ARG A 48 12.87 29.74 5.01
N PRO A 49 14.16 29.48 5.27
CA PRO A 49 14.76 28.18 5.02
C PRO A 49 14.29 27.09 6.00
N ASP A 50 13.73 27.48 7.15
CA ASP A 50 13.28 26.57 8.20
C ASP A 50 11.87 26.04 7.88
N CYS A 51 11.78 24.98 7.07
CA CYS A 51 10.52 24.34 6.70
C CYS A 51 10.42 22.91 7.30
N PRO A 52 9.61 22.71 8.36
CA PRO A 52 9.45 21.42 9.02
C PRO A 52 9.01 20.26 8.11
N ILE A 53 8.28 20.59 7.03
CA ILE A 53 7.86 19.62 6.01
C ILE A 53 9.08 19.06 5.26
N ILE A 54 9.97 19.94 4.80
CA ILE A 54 11.16 19.54 4.03
C ILE A 54 12.12 18.74 4.91
N ASP A 55 12.30 19.16 6.17
CA ASP A 55 13.14 18.47 7.13
C ASP A 55 12.63 17.05 7.41
N SER A 56 11.32 16.89 7.68
CA SER A 56 10.71 15.59 7.94
C SER A 56 10.79 14.67 6.72
N LEU A 57 10.44 15.15 5.52
CA LEU A 57 10.54 14.37 4.29
C LEU A 57 11.99 14.00 3.94
N ALA A 58 12.96 14.84 4.29
CA ALA A 58 14.37 14.54 4.15
C ALA A 58 14.82 13.46 5.15
N GLN A 59 14.27 13.40 6.37
CA GLN A 59 14.50 12.30 7.31
C GLN A 59 13.86 10.99 6.83
N GLU A 60 12.59 11.01 6.44
CA GLU A 60 11.88 9.82 5.93
C GLU A 60 12.63 9.16 4.77
N ARG A 61 13.12 9.96 3.81
CA ARG A 61 13.92 9.45 2.69
C ARG A 61 15.24 8.80 3.16
N ARG A 62 15.92 9.39 4.14
CA ARG A 62 17.15 8.83 4.73
C ARG A 62 16.89 7.52 5.49
N GLU A 63 15.72 7.36 6.11
CA GLU A 63 15.31 6.14 6.81
C GLU A 63 14.95 5.00 5.84
N GLN A 64 14.26 5.34 4.73
CA GLN A 64 13.96 4.40 3.64
C GLN A 64 15.25 3.90 2.96
N GLU A 65 16.24 4.77 2.77
CA GLU A 65 17.57 4.41 2.22
C GLU A 65 18.40 3.53 3.17
N LYS A 66 18.18 3.65 4.50
CA LYS A 66 18.90 2.86 5.52
C LYS A 66 18.29 1.48 5.80
N SER A 67 17.07 1.20 5.34
CA SER A 67 16.42 -0.10 5.54
C SER A 67 16.76 -1.08 4.40
N PRO A 68 17.59 -2.13 4.62
CA PRO A 68 18.00 -3.03 3.55
C PRO A 68 16.96 -4.14 3.28
N ALA A 69 15.65 -3.83 3.28
CA ALA A 69 14.62 -4.87 3.25
C ALA A 69 13.29 -4.54 2.55
N VAL A 70 13.21 -3.56 1.62
CA VAL A 70 12.13 -3.59 0.63
C VAL A 70 12.57 -4.46 -0.55
N SER A 71 12.65 -5.76 -0.24
CA SER A 71 12.77 -6.82 -1.21
C SER A 71 11.40 -7.10 -1.81
N GLU A 72 11.05 -6.42 -2.91
CA GLU A 72 10.03 -6.94 -3.81
C GLU A 72 10.53 -6.99 -5.26
N THR A 73 10.97 -8.20 -5.60
CA THR A 73 10.43 -8.90 -6.77
C THR A 73 10.84 -8.34 -8.13
N GLY A 74 12.15 -8.21 -8.29
CA GLY A 74 12.78 -8.34 -9.59
C GLY A 74 12.48 -9.71 -10.21
N ARG A 75 11.61 -9.69 -11.24
CA ARG A 75 11.95 -10.27 -12.55
C ARG A 75 12.00 -11.81 -12.61
N ARG A 76 10.86 -12.38 -13.00
CA ARG A 76 10.74 -13.41 -14.05
C ARG A 76 11.97 -14.32 -14.21
N ARG A 77 12.12 -15.36 -13.38
CA ARG A 77 12.76 -16.59 -13.86
C ARG A 77 11.73 -17.38 -14.63
N ARG A 78 11.64 -17.09 -15.93
CA ARG A 78 11.34 -18.12 -16.93
C ARG A 78 12.42 -19.20 -16.77
N ALA A 79 12.14 -20.19 -15.93
CA ALA A 79 12.62 -21.55 -16.08
C ALA A 79 11.33 -22.34 -16.25
N LEU A 80 10.77 -22.50 -17.45
CA LEU A 80 11.18 -23.57 -18.35
C LEU A 80 12.22 -24.47 -17.69
N LEU A 81 11.75 -25.46 -16.92
CA LEU A 81 12.25 -26.83 -16.88
C LEU A 81 11.51 -27.61 -15.78
N LEU A 82 10.77 -28.63 -16.25
CA LEU A 82 10.40 -29.88 -15.55
C LEU A 82 9.20 -29.83 -14.59
N LEU A 83 8.03 -30.24 -15.11
CA LEU A 83 7.14 -31.23 -14.47
C LEU A 83 6.12 -31.74 -15.52
N PRO A 84 6.45 -32.76 -16.34
CA PRO A 84 5.43 -33.54 -17.02
C PRO A 84 4.96 -34.64 -16.06
N SER A 85 3.69 -34.63 -15.62
CA SER A 85 3.02 -35.85 -15.11
C SER A 85 1.53 -35.73 -14.74
N PHE A 86 0.87 -34.57 -14.81
CA PHE A 86 -0.54 -34.44 -14.40
C PHE A 86 -1.55 -34.48 -15.56
N LEU A 87 -1.55 -35.57 -16.35
CA LEU A 87 -2.73 -35.98 -17.11
C LEU A 87 -2.78 -37.50 -17.22
N ARG A 88 -3.36 -38.13 -16.21
CA ARG A 88 -4.05 -39.42 -16.32
C ARG A 88 -5.35 -39.33 -15.55
#